data_AF-A0A392PB58-F1
#
_entry.id   AF-A0A392PB58-F1
#
_cell.length_a   1.000
_cell.length_b   1.000
_cell.length_c   1.000
_cell.angle_alpha   90.00
_cell.angle_beta   90.00
_cell.angle_gamma   90.00
#
_symmetry.space_group_name_H-M   'P 1'
#
loop_
_entity.id
_entity.type
_entity.pdbx_description
1 polymer ?
#
loop_
_entity_poly.entity_id
_entity_poly.type
_entity_poly.pdbx_seq_one_letter_code
_entity_poly.pdbx_strand_id
1 'polypeptide(L)'
;MFICDCCQGIAGGELVVTPVDKTGFQPEDAAIVGNTCLYGATGGQVFVRGKAGERFAVRNSLAEAVVEGTGDHCCEYMTGGCVVILGKVGRNVAAGMTGGLAYILDEDDTLIPKINREIVKIQRVTAPVGQIQLKKLIEAHVVSSQYTFTITYAYAIIT
;
A
#
# COMPACT_ATOMS: atom_id res chain seq x y z
N MET A 1 -13.84 -12.61 9.47
CA MET A 1 -13.69 -13.16 8.11
C MET A 1 -12.40 -12.57 7.57
N PHE A 2 -11.29 -13.29 7.69
CA PHE A 2 -9.98 -12.84 7.19
C PHE A 2 -9.89 -13.21 5.72
N ILE A 3 -9.82 -12.22 4.84
CA ILE A 3 -9.78 -12.43 3.40
C ILE A 3 -8.31 -12.72 3.02
N CYS A 4 -7.91 -13.98 3.12
CA CYS A 4 -6.62 -14.46 2.62
C CYS A 4 -6.74 -14.66 1.10
N ASP A 5 -5.79 -14.12 0.32
CA ASP A 5 -5.65 -14.27 -1.14
C ASP A 5 -6.51 -13.41 -2.08
N CYS A 6 -7.11 -12.30 -1.61
CA CYS A 6 -8.13 -11.55 -2.37
C CYS A 6 -7.75 -11.00 -3.77
N CYS A 7 -6.49 -11.08 -4.20
CA CYS A 7 -6.02 -10.42 -5.43
C CYS A 7 -4.85 -11.12 -6.14
N GLN A 8 -4.61 -12.41 -5.91
CA GLN A 8 -3.50 -13.09 -6.58
C GLN A 8 -3.69 -13.00 -8.11
N GLY A 9 -2.72 -12.39 -8.81
CA GLY A 9 -2.76 -12.26 -10.27
C GLY A 9 -3.87 -11.37 -10.83
N ILE A 10 -4.34 -10.35 -10.11
CA ILE A 10 -5.23 -9.35 -10.71
C ILE A 10 -4.55 -8.72 -11.94
N ALA A 11 -5.23 -8.76 -13.07
CA ALA A 11 -4.75 -8.26 -14.36
C ALA A 11 -5.50 -6.98 -14.81
N GLY A 12 -6.56 -6.61 -14.09
CA GLY A 12 -7.44 -5.48 -14.36
C GLY A 12 -8.66 -5.46 -13.42
N GLY A 13 -9.44 -4.38 -13.46
CA GLY A 13 -10.61 -4.18 -12.60
C GLY A 13 -10.28 -3.43 -11.30
N GLU A 14 -11.31 -3.21 -10.49
CA GLU A 14 -11.21 -2.53 -9.19
C GLU A 14 -11.72 -3.48 -8.09
N LEU A 15 -10.94 -3.62 -7.02
CA LEU A 15 -11.36 -4.30 -5.79
C LEU A 15 -11.34 -3.31 -4.64
N VAL A 16 -12.46 -3.23 -3.92
CA VAL A 16 -12.61 -2.38 -2.75
C VAL A 16 -12.96 -3.26 -1.55
N VAL A 17 -12.15 -3.18 -0.50
CA VAL A 17 -12.37 -3.89 0.76
C VAL A 17 -12.62 -2.87 1.85
N THR A 18 -13.88 -2.78 2.28
CA THR A 18 -14.32 -1.92 3.37
C THR A 18 -15.01 -2.75 4.46
N PRO A 19 -14.73 -2.49 5.75
CA PRO A 19 -15.54 -3.04 6.83
C PRO A 19 -16.95 -2.46 6.77
N VAL A 20 -17.92 -3.23 7.26
CA VAL A 20 -19.31 -2.76 7.39
C VAL A 20 -19.39 -1.59 8.39
N ASP A 21 -20.38 -0.72 8.23
CA ASP A 21 -20.59 0.37 9.19
C ASP A 21 -20.89 -0.18 10.59
N LYS A 22 -20.35 0.47 11.62
CA LYS A 22 -20.53 0.13 13.05
C LYS A 22 -19.89 -1.20 13.50
N THR A 23 -18.75 -1.56 12.95
CA THR A 23 -17.98 -2.76 13.34
C THR A 23 -17.47 -2.79 14.79
N GLY A 24 -17.59 -1.70 15.55
CA GLY A 24 -17.14 -1.64 16.95
C GLY A 24 -15.61 -1.60 17.12
N PHE A 25 -14.86 -1.52 16.01
CA PHE A 25 -13.41 -1.31 15.99
C PHE A 25 -13.03 -0.21 14.99
N GLN A 26 -11.87 0.42 15.16
CA GLN A 26 -11.32 1.38 14.20
C GLN A 26 -10.71 0.61 13.01
N PRO A 27 -11.24 0.78 11.78
CA PRO A 27 -10.76 0.06 10.58
C PRO A 27 -9.26 0.18 10.33
N GLU A 28 -8.73 1.39 10.52
CA GLU A 28 -7.31 1.74 10.38
C GLU A 28 -6.40 0.92 11.30
N ASP A 29 -6.93 0.37 12.39
CA ASP A 29 -6.17 -0.46 13.31
C ASP A 29 -6.32 -1.96 13.13
N ALA A 30 -7.33 -2.39 12.37
CA ALA A 30 -7.65 -3.79 12.17
C ALA A 30 -6.99 -4.37 10.91
N ALA A 31 -6.51 -5.61 11.01
CA ALA A 31 -6.12 -6.38 9.83
C ALA A 31 -7.38 -6.89 9.12
N ILE A 32 -7.68 -6.31 7.95
CA ILE A 32 -8.88 -6.62 7.16
C ILE A 32 -8.56 -7.56 6.00
N VAL A 33 -7.34 -7.43 5.48
CA VAL A 33 -6.85 -8.25 4.37
C VAL A 33 -5.70 -9.11 4.87
N GLY A 34 -5.67 -10.36 4.42
CA GLY A 34 -4.66 -11.35 4.83
C GLY A 34 -3.27 -11.09 4.24
N ASN A 35 -2.44 -12.12 4.32
CA ASN A 35 -1.07 -12.07 3.81
C ASN A 35 -1.05 -12.19 2.27
N THR A 36 0.09 -11.84 1.66
CA THR A 36 0.41 -12.16 0.26
C THR A 36 -0.60 -11.60 -0.76
N CYS A 37 -1.29 -10.52 -0.40
CA CYS A 37 -2.22 -9.88 -1.33
C CYS A 37 -1.47 -9.18 -2.46
N LEU A 38 -2.07 -9.15 -3.65
CA LEU A 38 -1.48 -8.65 -4.90
C LEU A 38 -0.25 -9.43 -5.38
N TYR A 39 -0.10 -10.68 -4.98
CA TYR A 39 1.00 -11.51 -5.45
C TYR A 39 0.97 -11.64 -6.98
N GLY A 40 2.05 -11.18 -7.63
CA GLY A 40 2.21 -11.27 -9.08
C GLY A 40 1.17 -10.48 -9.89
N ALA A 41 0.57 -9.45 -9.30
CA ALA A 41 -0.47 -8.65 -9.97
C ALA A 41 0.08 -7.92 -11.20
N THR A 42 -0.64 -8.03 -12.32
CA THR A 42 -0.29 -7.47 -13.63
C THR A 42 -1.25 -6.36 -14.10
N GLY A 43 -2.14 -5.88 -13.22
CA GLY A 43 -2.94 -4.68 -13.45
C GLY A 43 -4.12 -4.57 -12.49
N GLY A 44 -4.87 -3.48 -12.57
CA GLY A 44 -6.05 -3.24 -11.72
C GLY A 44 -5.73 -2.39 -10.49
N GLN A 45 -6.80 -2.04 -9.77
CA GLN A 45 -6.75 -1.15 -8.61
C GLN A 45 -7.32 -1.84 -7.38
N VAL A 46 -6.63 -1.72 -6.24
CA VAL A 46 -7.06 -2.32 -4.98
C VAL A 46 -7.08 -1.28 -3.87
N PHE A 47 -8.24 -1.10 -3.25
CA PHE A 47 -8.46 -0.12 -2.20
C PHE A 47 -8.90 -0.85 -0.92
N VAL A 48 -8.10 -0.75 0.15
CA VAL A 48 -8.34 -1.47 1.41
C VAL A 48 -8.43 -0.47 2.56
N ARG A 49 -9.62 -0.34 3.15
CA ARG A 49 -9.86 0.52 4.32
C ARG A 49 -9.51 -0.23 5.61
N GLY A 50 -8.23 -0.48 5.80
CA GLY A 50 -7.65 -1.10 7.00
C GLY A 50 -6.25 -1.64 6.73
N LYS A 51 -5.70 -2.43 7.67
CA LYS A 51 -4.36 -3.01 7.54
C LYS A 51 -4.40 -4.30 6.71
N ALA A 52 -3.37 -4.49 5.88
CA ALA A 52 -3.04 -5.77 5.28
C ALA A 52 -2.04 -6.53 6.16
N GLY A 53 -2.00 -7.84 6.00
CA GLY A 53 -1.02 -8.71 6.63
C GLY A 53 0.39 -8.53 6.06
N GLU A 54 1.21 -9.56 6.24
CA GLU A 54 2.59 -9.62 5.74
C GLU A 54 2.62 -9.81 4.22
N ARG A 55 3.75 -9.46 3.60
CA ARG A 55 3.99 -9.69 2.16
C ARG A 55 2.91 -9.06 1.28
N PHE A 56 2.47 -7.87 1.63
CA PHE A 56 1.57 -7.10 0.77
C PHE A 56 2.29 -6.64 -0.51
N ALA A 57 1.64 -6.78 -1.67
CA ALA A 57 2.14 -6.39 -2.98
C ALA A 57 3.47 -7.07 -3.40
N VAL A 58 3.70 -8.30 -2.93
CA VAL A 58 4.88 -9.07 -3.34
C VAL A 58 4.83 -9.38 -4.82
N ARG A 59 5.92 -9.15 -5.54
CA ARG A 59 5.98 -9.35 -7.01
C ARG A 59 4.91 -8.60 -7.80
N ASN A 60 4.35 -7.52 -7.25
CA ASN A 60 3.48 -6.65 -8.02
C ASN A 60 4.25 -6.11 -9.22
N SER A 61 3.64 -6.18 -10.40
CA SER A 61 4.26 -5.74 -11.65
C SER A 61 3.56 -4.53 -12.24
N LEU A 62 2.25 -4.36 -12.03
CA LEU A 62 1.48 -3.31 -12.69
C LEU A 62 0.21 -2.86 -11.93
N ALA A 63 -0.13 -3.47 -10.79
CA ALA A 63 -1.32 -3.06 -10.04
C ALA A 63 -1.08 -1.80 -9.22
N GLU A 64 -2.14 -1.02 -9.04
CA GLU A 64 -2.18 0.12 -8.13
C GLU A 64 -2.92 -0.25 -6.85
N ALA A 65 -2.40 0.12 -5.69
CA ALA A 65 -3.02 -0.24 -4.42
C ALA A 65 -2.96 0.87 -3.38
N VAL A 66 -3.99 0.97 -2.54
CA VAL A 66 -4.02 1.82 -1.35
C VAL A 66 -4.48 1.01 -0.15
N VAL A 67 -3.72 1.06 0.94
CA VAL A 67 -3.98 0.33 2.20
C VAL A 67 -3.61 1.20 3.40
N GLU A 68 -4.24 1.03 4.56
CA GLU A 68 -4.02 1.86 5.75
C GLU A 68 -2.89 1.34 6.67
N GLY A 69 -2.21 0.26 6.26
CA GLY A 69 -1.03 -0.26 6.94
C GLY A 69 -0.70 -1.67 6.48
N THR A 70 0.51 -2.13 6.75
CA THR A 70 0.98 -3.44 6.29
C THR A 70 1.86 -4.12 7.33
N GLY A 71 1.97 -5.44 7.25
CA GLY A 71 2.94 -6.24 7.99
C GLY A 71 4.35 -6.17 7.39
N ASP A 72 5.16 -7.18 7.72
CA ASP A 72 6.55 -7.28 7.25
C ASP A 72 6.63 -7.61 5.75
N HIS A 73 7.77 -7.30 5.11
CA HIS A 73 8.08 -7.62 3.71
C HIS A 73 7.11 -7.01 2.67
N CYS A 74 6.56 -5.83 2.97
CA CYS A 74 5.74 -5.11 2.00
C CYS A 74 6.55 -4.73 0.74
N CYS A 75 5.93 -4.84 -0.43
CA CYS A 75 6.51 -4.57 -1.75
C CYS A 75 7.76 -5.39 -2.10
N GLU A 76 7.94 -6.55 -1.46
CA GLU A 76 9.08 -7.41 -1.73
C GLU A 76 9.04 -7.94 -3.18
N TYR A 77 10.17 -7.89 -3.89
CA TYR A 77 10.29 -8.29 -5.30
C TYR A 77 9.33 -7.58 -6.26
N MET A 78 8.74 -6.44 -5.89
CA MET A 78 7.89 -5.66 -6.78
C MET A 78 8.73 -5.11 -7.95
N THR A 79 8.21 -5.29 -9.17
CA THR A 79 8.87 -4.94 -10.44
C THR A 79 8.14 -3.83 -11.19
N GLY A 80 6.98 -3.39 -10.71
CA GLY A 80 6.23 -2.25 -11.25
C GLY A 80 4.89 -2.04 -10.54
N GLY A 81 4.11 -1.07 -10.99
CA GLY A 81 2.88 -0.63 -10.33
C GLY A 81 3.13 0.47 -9.28
N CYS A 82 2.09 0.79 -8.51
CA CYS A 82 2.11 1.86 -7.53
C CYS A 82 1.40 1.43 -6.23
N VAL A 83 2.07 1.49 -5.09
CA VAL A 83 1.49 1.10 -3.80
C VAL A 83 1.49 2.29 -2.85
N VAL A 84 0.35 2.62 -2.25
CA VAL A 84 0.21 3.68 -1.25
C VAL A 84 -0.17 3.04 0.08
N ILE A 85 0.58 3.38 1.12
CA ILE A 85 0.38 2.88 2.48
C ILE A 85 0.14 4.08 3.41
N LEU A 86 -1.10 4.20 3.89
CA LEU A 86 -1.60 5.30 4.71
C LEU A 86 -1.46 5.01 6.22
N GLY A 87 -0.39 4.33 6.61
CA GLY A 87 -0.12 4.04 8.02
C GLY A 87 1.10 3.17 8.24
N LYS A 88 1.12 2.49 9.39
CA LYS A 88 2.31 1.77 9.87
C LYS A 88 2.63 0.58 8.97
N VAL A 89 3.93 0.41 8.71
CA VAL A 89 4.51 -0.74 8.03
C VAL A 89 5.36 -1.58 8.97
N GLY A 90 5.48 -2.85 8.62
CA GLY A 90 6.42 -3.79 9.21
C GLY A 90 7.86 -3.60 8.73
N ARG A 91 8.70 -4.62 8.95
CA ARG A 91 10.14 -4.64 8.64
C ARG A 91 10.43 -5.11 7.22
N ASN A 92 11.68 -4.90 6.78
CA ASN A 92 12.22 -5.36 5.50
C ASN A 92 11.38 -4.89 4.28
N VAL A 93 10.88 -3.65 4.35
CA VAL A 93 10.07 -3.05 3.29
C VAL A 93 10.90 -2.89 2.03
N ALA A 94 10.29 -3.18 0.88
CA ALA A 94 10.86 -3.03 -0.46
C ALA A 94 12.13 -3.86 -0.73
N ALA A 95 12.33 -4.95 0.01
CA ALA A 95 13.43 -5.88 -0.24
C ALA A 95 13.31 -6.50 -1.65
N GLY A 96 14.38 -6.44 -2.45
CA GLY A 96 14.35 -6.96 -3.81
C GLY A 96 13.39 -6.22 -4.76
N MET A 97 12.83 -5.07 -4.37
CA MET A 97 12.02 -4.22 -5.24
C MET A 97 12.88 -3.59 -6.35
N THR A 98 12.67 -4.01 -7.60
CA THR A 98 13.48 -3.56 -8.76
C THR A 98 12.71 -2.64 -9.71
N GLY A 99 11.41 -2.45 -9.50
CA GLY A 99 10.60 -1.52 -10.29
C GLY A 99 9.32 -1.07 -9.59
N GLY A 100 8.81 0.11 -9.98
CA GLY A 100 7.58 0.69 -9.46
C GLY A 100 7.80 1.76 -8.39
N LEU A 101 6.71 2.21 -7.77
CA LEU A 101 6.74 3.25 -6.74
C LEU A 101 5.93 2.80 -5.52
N ALA A 102 6.45 3.07 -4.32
CA ALA A 102 5.69 2.89 -3.09
C ALA A 102 5.68 4.19 -2.27
N TYR A 103 4.50 4.71 -1.95
CA TYR A 103 4.29 5.86 -1.09
C TYR A 103 3.90 5.39 0.30
N ILE A 104 4.60 5.87 1.33
CA ILE A 104 4.37 5.46 2.72
C ILE A 104 4.23 6.70 3.60
N LEU A 105 3.09 6.79 4.27
CA LEU A 105 2.83 7.75 5.34
C LEU A 105 3.57 7.29 6.59
N ASP A 106 4.49 8.12 7.08
CA ASP A 106 5.22 7.89 8.33
C ASP A 106 5.09 9.14 9.19
N GLU A 107 4.19 9.07 10.18
CA GLU A 107 3.92 10.16 11.13
C GLU A 107 4.84 10.08 12.36
N ASP A 108 5.39 8.90 12.64
CA ASP A 108 6.20 8.63 13.83
C ASP A 108 7.72 8.63 13.54
N ASP A 109 8.14 8.95 12.31
CA ASP A 109 9.53 8.89 11.82
C ASP A 109 10.21 7.51 12.06
N THR A 110 9.45 6.41 11.98
CA THR A 110 9.94 5.03 12.24
C THR A 110 10.23 4.22 10.98
N LEU A 111 10.02 4.79 9.80
CA LEU A 111 10.08 4.07 8.53
C LEU A 111 11.51 3.74 8.10
N ILE A 112 12.44 4.68 8.25
CA ILE A 112 13.83 4.54 7.76
C ILE A 112 14.53 3.24 8.22
N PRO A 113 14.47 2.83 9.49
CA PRO A 113 15.11 1.57 9.92
C PRO A 113 14.37 0.31 9.44
N LYS A 114 13.14 0.43 8.94
CA LYS A 114 12.32 -0.71 8.48
C LYS A 114 12.50 -1.01 6.99
N ILE A 115 13.04 -0.07 6.22
CA ILE A 115 13.25 -0.22 4.78
C ILE A 115 14.55 -0.98 4.51
N ASN A 116 14.48 -1.95 3.59
CA ASN A 116 15.66 -2.57 3.03
C ASN A 116 16.26 -1.64 1.96
N ARG A 117 17.43 -1.09 2.23
CA ARG A 117 18.08 -0.04 1.41
C ARG A 117 19.10 -0.58 0.42
N GLU A 118 19.12 -1.89 0.19
CA GLU A 118 20.11 -2.52 -0.70
C GLU A 118 20.02 -1.97 -2.12
N ILE A 119 18.79 -1.77 -2.62
CA ILE A 119 18.56 -1.35 -4.01
C ILE A 119 17.60 -0.16 -4.16
N VAL A 120 16.78 0.15 -3.16
CA VAL A 120 15.79 1.24 -3.26
C VAL A 120 16.31 2.55 -2.67
N LYS A 121 15.80 3.66 -3.21
CA LYS A 121 16.04 5.02 -2.70
C LYS A 121 14.78 5.55 -2.03
N ILE A 122 14.98 6.24 -0.91
CA ILE A 122 13.90 6.86 -0.14
C ILE A 122 14.02 8.36 -0.32
N GLN A 123 12.93 9.02 -0.69
CA GLN A 123 12.87 10.47 -0.77
C GLN A 123 11.51 11.00 -0.35
N ARG A 124 11.46 12.26 0.09
CA ARG A 124 10.18 12.93 0.35
C ARG A 124 9.49 13.28 -0.97
N VAL A 125 8.15 13.26 -0.97
CA VAL A 125 7.37 13.59 -2.16
C VAL A 125 7.35 15.11 -2.40
N THR A 126 8.36 15.61 -3.10
CA THR A 126 8.50 17.05 -3.44
C THR A 126 8.16 17.36 -4.89
N ALA A 127 8.26 16.37 -5.78
CA ALA A 127 7.97 16.53 -7.20
C ALA A 127 6.45 16.66 -7.45
N PRO A 128 5.99 17.66 -8.23
CA PRO A 128 4.57 17.86 -8.51
C PRO A 128 3.88 16.63 -9.12
N VAL A 129 4.57 15.91 -10.01
CA VAL A 129 4.04 14.69 -10.64
C VAL A 129 3.75 13.60 -9.60
N GLY A 130 4.65 13.39 -8.64
CA GLY A 130 4.45 12.43 -7.56
C GLY A 130 3.32 12.83 -6.62
N GLN A 131 3.20 14.13 -6.31
CA GLN A 131 2.10 14.65 -5.49
C GLN A 131 0.74 14.44 -6.17
N ILE A 132 0.65 14.71 -7.48
CA ILE A 132 -0.57 14.49 -8.26
C ILE A 132 -0.94 13.01 -8.30
N GLN A 133 0.03 12.12 -8.54
CA GLN A 133 -0.20 10.67 -8.55
C GLN A 133 -0.72 10.16 -7.20
N LEU A 134 -0.03 10.54 -6.11
CA LEU A 134 -0.41 10.17 -4.75
C LEU A 134 -1.82 10.68 -4.42
N LYS A 135 -2.09 11.97 -4.69
CA LYS A 135 -3.40 12.58 -4.44
C LYS A 135 -4.51 11.86 -5.20
N LYS A 136 -4.30 11.54 -6.48
CA LYS A 136 -5.28 10.82 -7.31
C LYS A 136 -5.64 9.45 -6.72
N LEU A 137 -4.65 8.70 -6.25
CA LEU A 137 -4.88 7.37 -5.66
C LEU A 137 -5.64 7.46 -4.33
N ILE A 138 -5.33 8.46 -3.50
CA ILE A 138 -6.05 8.68 -2.24
C ILE A 138 -7.47 9.15 -2.49
N GLU A 139 -7.70 10.06 -3.44
CA GLU A 139 -9.03 10.51 -3.83
C GLU A 139 -9.88 9.33 -4.32
N ALA A 140 -9.31 8.44 -5.15
CA ALA A 140 -9.97 7.21 -5.56
C ALA A 140 -10.29 6.30 -4.37
N HIS A 141 -9.33 6.09 -3.46
CA HIS A 141 -9.55 5.31 -2.24
C HIS A 141 -10.66 5.89 -1.35
N VAL A 142 -10.70 7.20 -1.17
CA VAL A 142 -11.72 7.96 -0.41
C VAL A 142 -13.10 7.80 -1.02
N VAL A 143 -13.21 7.95 -2.35
CA VAL A 143 -14.48 7.80 -3.08
C VAL A 143 -14.99 6.37 -2.99
N SER A 144 -14.13 5.38 -3.26
CA SER A 144 -14.50 3.97 -3.22
C SER A 144 -14.80 3.49 -1.80
N SER A 145 -14.09 4.01 -0.79
CA SER A 145 -14.25 3.59 0.62
C SER A 145 -15.22 4.44 1.44
N GLN A 146 -15.81 5.49 0.84
CA GLN A 146 -16.69 6.47 1.47
C GLN A 146 -16.13 7.07 2.77
N TYR A 147 -14.83 7.35 2.82
CA TYR A 147 -14.12 7.84 4.02
C TYR A 147 -13.28 9.08 3.72
N THR A 148 -13.05 9.96 4.71
CA THR A 148 -12.24 11.19 4.53
C THR A 148 -10.85 11.01 5.12
N PHE A 149 -9.81 11.05 4.28
CA PHE A 149 -8.40 10.94 4.70
C PHE A 149 -7.63 12.22 4.37
N THR A 150 -6.75 12.69 5.26
CA THR A 150 -5.87 13.85 5.04
C THR A 150 -4.41 13.45 5.25
N ILE A 151 -3.53 13.74 4.29
CA ILE A 151 -2.08 13.48 4.43
C ILE A 151 -1.33 14.77 4.76
N THR A 152 -0.45 14.68 5.76
CA THR A 152 0.48 15.78 6.11
C THR A 152 1.93 15.48 5.70
N TYR A 153 2.37 14.22 5.80
CA TYR A 153 3.74 13.80 5.50
C TYR A 153 3.75 12.48 4.72
N ALA A 154 4.52 12.37 3.64
CA ALA A 154 4.67 11.10 2.94
C ALA A 154 6.07 10.94 2.37
N TYR A 155 6.59 9.72 2.46
CA TYR A 155 7.81 9.30 1.81
C TYR A 155 7.47 8.51 0.55
N ALA A 156 8.31 8.64 -0.48
CA ALA A 156 8.33 7.77 -1.64
C ALA A 156 9.56 6.86 -1.58
N ILE A 157 9.34 5.57 -1.73
CA ILE A 157 10.34 4.58 -2.06
C ILE A 157 10.34 4.43 -3.58
N ILE A 158 11.51 4.62 -4.17
CA ILE A 158 11.74 4.57 -5.61
C ILE A 158 12.82 3.53 -5.87
N THR A 159 12.58 2.69 -6.87
CA THR A 159 13.51 1.69 -7.39
C THR A 159 14.49 2.29 -8.37
#